data_AF-A0AAV8XVK8-F1
#
_entry.id   AF-A0AAV8XVK8-F1
#
_cell.length_a   1.000
_cell.length_b   1.000
_cell.length_c   1.000
_cell.angle_alpha   90.00
_cell.angle_beta   90.00
_cell.angle_gamma   90.00
#
_symmetry.space_group_name_H-M   'P 1'
#
loop_
_entity.id
_entity.type
_entity.pdbx_description
1 polymer ?
#
loop_
_entity_poly.entity_id
_entity_poly.type
_entity_poly.pdbx_seq_one_letter_code
_entity_poly.pdbx_strand_id
1 'polypeptide(L)'
;MGNYIRTTPCSRKDIGCIIISPHRSNFENDKIVYRVVGPLYYSQKNYTYVHINLLLITSECGNSHYFWIKNLSRLVLSQISNSQHKKYFCDGCLLHFSNENLLFQHQQNDCNHLYTSIPSREIKKDKYGAYILEPNPHYSYTNRTFRHEPYSFAYLIKYSFNDSLSKFELYRGANAANVFVKKTENYLTRIYENYLKPIIPMEHLTREK
;
A
#
# COMPACT_ATOMS: atom_id res chain seq x y z
N MET A 1 -21.20 -23.39 33.99
CA MET A 1 -22.09 -23.67 32.85
C MET A 1 -21.82 -22.64 31.77
N GLY A 2 -20.92 -22.96 30.83
CA GLY A 2 -20.59 -22.09 29.71
C GLY A 2 -21.60 -22.29 28.58
N ASN A 3 -22.29 -21.22 28.19
CA ASN A 3 -23.26 -21.27 27.10
C ASN A 3 -22.49 -21.25 25.77
N TYR A 4 -22.32 -22.42 25.18
CA TYR A 4 -21.88 -22.58 23.80
C TYR A 4 -23.01 -22.16 22.86
N ILE A 5 -22.79 -21.11 22.07
CA ILE A 5 -23.68 -20.77 20.97
C ILE A 5 -23.35 -21.72 19.80
N ARG A 6 -24.21 -22.71 19.59
CA ARG A 6 -24.28 -23.47 18.34
C ARG A 6 -24.63 -22.50 17.21
N THR A 7 -23.82 -22.45 16.16
CA THR A 7 -24.22 -21.85 14.89
C THR A 7 -24.51 -22.97 13.91
N THR A 8 -25.75 -23.02 13.45
CA THR A 8 -26.21 -23.84 12.33
C THR A 8 -25.60 -23.34 11.02
N PRO A 9 -25.46 -24.20 10.00
CA PRO A 9 -24.90 -23.82 8.72
C PRO A 9 -26.01 -23.22 7.84
N CYS A 10 -25.97 -21.93 7.54
CA CYS A 10 -26.79 -21.38 6.45
C CYS A 10 -26.18 -20.11 5.85
N SER A 11 -25.94 -20.15 4.53
CA SER A 11 -25.64 -19.05 3.61
C SER A 11 -24.42 -18.17 3.97
N ARG A 12 -23.26 -18.46 3.36
CA ARG A 12 -22.07 -17.60 3.35
C ARG A 12 -22.44 -16.20 2.86
N LYS A 13 -22.72 -15.28 3.79
CA LYS A 13 -22.64 -13.85 3.55
C LYS A 13 -21.15 -13.53 3.50
N ASP A 14 -20.66 -13.09 2.35
CA ASP A 14 -19.27 -12.66 2.24
C ASP A 14 -19.06 -11.44 3.14
N ILE A 15 -18.07 -11.51 4.04
CA ILE A 15 -17.74 -10.46 5.01
C ILE A 15 -16.37 -9.90 4.64
N GLY A 16 -16.30 -8.59 4.46
CA GLY A 16 -15.06 -7.83 4.32
C GLY A 16 -14.46 -7.50 5.69
N CYS A 17 -13.14 -7.46 5.78
CA CYS A 17 -12.43 -7.10 7.01
C CYS A 17 -11.45 -5.97 6.72
N ILE A 18 -11.44 -4.97 7.60
CA ILE A 18 -10.50 -3.84 7.56
C ILE A 18 -9.74 -3.87 8.87
N ILE A 19 -8.42 -4.00 8.79
CA ILE A 19 -7.55 -3.96 9.97
C ILE A 19 -6.95 -2.56 10.04
N ILE A 20 -7.14 -1.91 11.17
CA ILE A 20 -6.65 -0.57 11.45
C ILE A 20 -5.59 -0.70 12.54
N SER A 21 -4.45 -0.06 12.36
CA SER A 21 -3.39 -0.04 13.37
C SER A 21 -3.12 1.40 13.83
N PRO A 22 -3.08 1.65 15.15
CA PRO A 22 -2.68 2.94 15.66
C PRO A 22 -1.17 3.14 15.56
N HIS A 23 -0.75 4.33 15.13
CA HIS A 23 0.62 4.79 15.19
C HIS A 23 0.86 5.56 16.50
N ARG A 24 2.02 5.36 17.12
CA ARG A 24 2.42 6.14 18.31
C ARG A 24 2.72 7.58 17.87
N SER A 25 1.91 8.55 18.30
CA SER A 25 2.02 9.91 17.77
C SER A 25 2.88 10.84 18.62
N ASN A 26 2.67 10.93 19.95
CA ASN A 26 3.43 11.78 20.88
C ASN A 26 3.06 11.48 22.36
N PHE A 27 3.82 12.03 23.32
CA PHE A 27 3.46 12.07 24.74
C PHE A 27 2.73 13.38 25.07
N GLU A 28 1.50 13.30 25.57
CA GLU A 28 0.77 14.45 26.13
C GLU A 28 0.37 14.11 27.57
N ASN A 29 0.67 15.02 28.51
CA ASN A 29 0.31 14.87 29.94
C ASN A 29 0.72 13.51 30.54
N ASP A 30 1.98 13.10 30.36
CA ASP A 30 2.55 11.81 30.79
C ASP A 30 1.81 10.56 30.27
N LYS A 31 0.98 10.70 29.22
CA LYS A 31 0.28 9.59 28.57
C LYS A 31 0.70 9.50 27.10
N ILE A 32 0.91 8.26 26.64
CA ILE A 32 1.18 7.96 25.23
C ILE A 32 -0.13 8.15 24.46
N VAL A 33 -0.11 9.06 23.49
CA VAL A 33 -1.23 9.27 22.56
C VAL A 33 -1.01 8.42 21.31
N TYR A 34 -2.04 7.67 20.96
CA TYR A 34 -2.09 6.84 19.76
C TYR A 34 -2.97 7.51 18.71
N ARG A 35 -2.46 7.64 17.48
CA ARG A 35 -3.17 8.21 16.33
C ARG A 35 -3.44 7.15 15.29
N VAL A 36 -4.67 7.04 14.81
CA VAL A 36 -5.02 6.17 13.69
C VAL A 36 -4.61 6.88 12.41
N VAL A 37 -3.62 6.33 11.70
CA VAL A 37 -3.06 6.95 10.48
C VAL A 37 -3.65 6.35 9.21
N GLY A 38 -4.12 5.10 9.28
CA GLY A 38 -4.63 4.42 8.10
C GLY A 38 -5.11 3.00 8.38
N PRO A 39 -5.79 2.39 7.40
CA PRO A 39 -6.02 0.96 7.38
C PRO A 39 -4.70 0.26 7.05
N LEU A 40 -4.32 -0.71 7.87
CA LEU A 40 -3.14 -1.56 7.66
C LEU A 40 -3.41 -2.61 6.59
N TYR A 41 -4.65 -3.12 6.53
CA TYR A 41 -5.00 -4.21 5.61
C TYR A 41 -6.47 -4.18 5.20
N TYR A 42 -6.71 -4.55 3.94
CA TYR A 42 -8.00 -4.76 3.32
C TYR A 42 -8.18 -6.21 2.88
N SER A 43 -9.30 -6.83 3.26
CA SER A 43 -9.69 -8.12 2.70
C SER A 43 -9.93 -8.01 1.19
N GLN A 44 -9.47 -8.98 0.40
CA GLN A 44 -9.73 -8.99 -1.06
C GLN A 44 -11.23 -8.97 -1.42
N LYS A 45 -12.11 -9.27 -0.46
CA LYS A 45 -13.57 -9.12 -0.56
C LYS A 45 -14.03 -7.70 -0.19
N ASN A 46 -13.47 -6.69 -0.85
CA ASN A 46 -13.78 -5.27 -0.58
C ASN A 46 -15.15 -4.80 -1.10
N TYR A 47 -15.89 -5.66 -1.80
CA TYR A 47 -17.19 -5.34 -2.42
C TYR A 47 -18.40 -5.90 -1.64
N THR A 48 -18.18 -6.38 -0.42
CA THR A 48 -19.24 -7.00 0.38
C THR A 48 -20.05 -5.96 1.13
N TYR A 49 -21.36 -6.17 1.27
CA TYR A 49 -22.26 -5.26 2.01
C TYR A 49 -21.92 -5.10 3.50
N VAL A 50 -21.18 -6.05 4.10
CA VAL A 50 -20.83 -6.03 5.52
C VAL A 50 -19.32 -5.97 5.69
N HIS A 51 -18.82 -4.85 6.21
CA HIS A 51 -17.43 -4.68 6.61
C HIS A 51 -17.30 -4.75 8.13
N ILE A 52 -16.32 -5.54 8.61
CA ILE A 52 -15.93 -5.59 10.01
C ILE A 52 -14.62 -4.81 10.17
N ASN A 53 -14.67 -3.76 10.99
CA ASN A 53 -13.50 -2.96 11.34
C ASN A 53 -12.82 -3.56 12.59
N LEU A 54 -11.56 -3.98 12.45
CA LEU A 54 -10.75 -4.50 13.55
C LEU A 54 -9.61 -3.54 13.88
N LEU A 55 -9.40 -3.26 15.17
CA LEU A 55 -8.22 -2.56 15.67
C LEU A 55 -7.15 -3.57 16.05
N LEU A 56 -5.96 -3.45 15.47
CA LEU A 56 -4.78 -4.23 15.84
C LEU A 56 -3.92 -3.42 16.82
N ILE A 57 -3.76 -3.93 18.04
CA ILE A 57 -2.84 -3.37 19.02
C ILE A 57 -1.69 -4.37 19.24
N THR A 58 -0.47 -3.92 19.01
CA THR A 58 0.75 -4.70 19.23
C THR A 58 1.39 -4.26 20.54
N SER A 59 1.57 -5.19 21.47
CA SER A 59 2.31 -4.96 22.71
C SER A 59 3.82 -4.95 22.46
N GLU A 60 4.58 -4.27 23.32
CA GLU A 60 6.05 -4.21 23.26
C GLU A 60 6.70 -5.60 23.39
N CYS A 61 5.98 -6.58 23.93
CA CYS A 61 6.41 -7.98 24.05
C CYS A 61 6.07 -8.86 22.82
N GLY A 62 5.63 -8.27 21.71
CA GLY A 62 5.35 -8.98 20.44
C GLY A 62 3.97 -9.63 20.33
N ASN A 63 3.15 -9.57 21.39
CA ASN A 63 1.78 -10.08 21.35
C ASN A 63 0.85 -9.08 20.65
N SER A 64 0.05 -9.59 19.71
CA SER A 64 -0.88 -8.79 18.90
C SER A 64 -2.33 -9.16 19.23
N HIS A 65 -3.15 -8.17 19.57
CA HIS A 65 -4.57 -8.35 19.88
C HIS A 65 -5.46 -7.62 18.87
N TYR A 66 -6.53 -8.29 18.45
CA TYR A 66 -7.57 -7.72 17.60
C TYR A 66 -8.80 -7.35 18.41
N PHE A 67 -9.30 -6.13 18.22
CA PHE A 67 -10.54 -5.65 18.83
C PHE A 67 -11.55 -5.26 17.77
N TRP A 68 -12.82 -5.64 17.95
CA TRP A 68 -13.87 -5.24 17.02
C TRP A 68 -14.35 -3.82 17.30
N ILE A 69 -14.25 -2.96 16.28
CA ILE A 69 -14.74 -1.59 16.30
C ILE A 69 -16.15 -1.58 15.71
N LYS A 70 -17.16 -1.35 16.55
CA LYS A 70 -18.56 -1.18 16.09
C LYS A 70 -18.81 0.18 15.44
N ASN A 71 -18.05 1.21 15.82
CA ASN A 71 -18.24 2.56 15.32
C ASN A 71 -16.89 3.25 15.11
N LEU A 72 -16.43 3.27 13.87
CA LEU A 72 -15.14 3.85 13.51
C LEU A 72 -15.13 5.37 13.67
N SER A 73 -16.23 6.04 13.31
CA SER A 73 -16.36 7.50 13.46
C SER A 73 -16.05 7.95 14.88
N ARG A 74 -16.57 7.27 15.91
CA ARG A 74 -16.29 7.63 17.32
C ARG A 74 -14.82 7.52 17.70
N LEU A 75 -14.11 6.52 17.17
CA LEU A 75 -12.70 6.30 17.49
C LEU A 75 -11.80 7.38 16.87
N VAL A 76 -12.09 7.77 15.62
CA VAL A 76 -11.21 8.65 14.83
C VAL A 76 -11.59 10.13 14.99
N LEU A 77 -12.85 10.45 15.28
CA LEU A 77 -13.31 11.83 15.49
C LEU A 77 -12.54 12.56 16.57
N SER A 78 -12.25 11.88 17.69
CA SER A 78 -11.49 12.45 18.82
C SER A 78 -10.09 12.92 18.42
N GLN A 79 -9.53 12.39 17.33
CA GLN A 79 -8.21 12.75 16.82
C GLN A 79 -8.25 13.91 15.80
N ILE A 80 -9.40 14.22 15.24
CA ILE A 80 -9.53 15.17 14.11
C ILE A 80 -10.15 16.49 14.57
N SER A 81 -11.16 16.44 15.43
CA SER A 81 -11.88 17.66 15.82
C SER A 81 -12.63 17.49 17.12
N ASN A 82 -12.59 18.54 17.96
CA ASN A 82 -13.41 18.65 19.17
C ASN A 82 -14.89 18.99 18.90
N SER A 83 -15.30 19.06 17.62
CA SER A 83 -16.67 19.39 17.24
C SER A 83 -17.63 18.24 17.50
N GLN A 84 -18.84 18.54 17.98
CA GLN A 84 -19.89 17.57 18.28
C GLN A 84 -20.61 17.02 17.02
N HIS A 85 -20.31 17.55 15.83
CA HIS A 85 -20.94 17.09 14.59
C HIS A 85 -20.41 15.73 14.13
N LYS A 86 -21.33 14.83 13.78
CA LYS A 86 -21.01 13.49 13.27
C LYS A 86 -20.32 13.61 11.90
N LYS A 87 -19.10 13.11 11.79
CA LYS A 87 -18.42 12.92 10.50
C LYS A 87 -18.55 11.48 10.01
N TYR A 88 -18.67 11.35 8.70
CA TYR A 88 -18.80 10.10 7.97
C TYR A 88 -17.45 9.75 7.34
N PHE A 89 -16.99 8.52 7.45
CA PHE A 89 -15.68 8.10 6.93
C PHE A 89 -15.85 7.10 5.79
N CYS A 90 -15.03 7.19 4.72
CA CYS A 90 -14.95 6.11 3.73
C CYS A 90 -14.11 4.98 4.33
N ASP A 91 -14.68 3.80 4.45
CA ASP A 91 -13.96 2.60 4.91
C ASP A 91 -12.75 2.26 4.00
N GLY A 92 -12.79 2.65 2.71
CA GLY A 92 -11.75 2.38 1.72
C GLY A 92 -10.56 3.35 1.67
N CYS A 93 -10.71 4.58 2.16
CA CYS A 93 -9.62 5.59 2.13
C CYS A 93 -9.47 6.38 3.43
N LEU A 94 -10.34 6.13 4.42
CA LEU A 94 -10.46 6.84 5.69
C LEU A 94 -10.59 8.37 5.61
N LEU A 95 -10.94 8.92 4.44
CA LEU A 95 -11.33 10.32 4.31
C LEU A 95 -12.66 10.57 5.00
N HIS A 96 -12.80 11.76 5.58
CA HIS A 96 -14.00 12.16 6.31
C HIS A 96 -14.85 13.19 5.55
N PHE A 97 -16.17 13.09 5.71
CA PHE A 97 -17.15 13.94 5.07
C PHE A 97 -18.16 14.46 6.11
N SER A 98 -18.66 15.67 5.88
CA SER A 98 -19.68 16.28 6.74
C SER A 98 -21.06 15.64 6.53
N ASN A 99 -21.34 15.12 5.33
CA ASN A 99 -22.64 14.57 4.95
C ASN A 99 -22.49 13.15 4.39
N GLU A 100 -23.50 12.32 4.64
CA GLU A 100 -23.60 10.95 4.12
C GLU A 100 -23.69 10.91 2.59
N ASN A 101 -24.42 11.86 1.99
CA ASN A 101 -24.52 11.96 0.52
C ASN A 101 -23.17 12.22 -0.14
N LEU A 102 -22.29 13.02 0.49
CA LEU A 102 -20.94 13.27 -0.01
C LEU A 102 -20.07 12.02 0.10
N LEU A 103 -20.21 11.26 1.18
CA LEU A 103 -19.57 9.95 1.32
C LEU A 103 -20.04 8.99 0.22
N PHE A 104 -21.34 8.94 -0.06
CA PHE A 104 -21.90 8.08 -1.09
C PHE A 104 -21.43 8.46 -2.50
N GLN A 105 -21.34 9.75 -2.81
CA GLN A 105 -20.75 10.25 -4.06
C GLN A 105 -19.27 9.89 -4.15
N HIS A 106 -18.52 10.09 -3.06
CA HIS A 106 -17.13 9.72 -2.98
C HIS A 106 -16.93 8.22 -3.20
N GLN A 107 -17.70 7.35 -2.55
CA GLN A 107 -17.62 5.89 -2.72
C GLN A 107 -17.89 5.44 -4.16
N GLN A 108 -18.78 6.15 -4.89
CA GLN A 108 -19.12 5.81 -6.27
C GLN A 108 -18.16 6.37 -7.32
N ASN A 109 -17.53 7.52 -7.06
CA ASN A 109 -16.78 8.25 -8.09
C ASN A 109 -15.28 8.40 -7.78
N ASP A 110 -14.89 8.40 -6.50
CA ASP A 110 -13.58 8.90 -6.06
C ASP A 110 -12.81 7.91 -5.16
N CYS A 111 -13.48 7.13 -4.30
CA CYS A 111 -12.85 6.22 -3.33
C CYS A 111 -12.25 5.03 -4.10
N ASN A 112 -10.91 5.04 -4.25
CA ASN A 112 -10.11 3.97 -4.87
C ASN A 112 -10.19 3.83 -6.42
N HIS A 113 -10.55 4.89 -7.15
CA HIS A 113 -10.74 4.82 -8.61
C HIS A 113 -9.46 4.96 -9.44
N LEU A 114 -8.87 3.82 -9.82
CA LEU A 114 -8.68 3.56 -11.25
C LEU A 114 -10.08 3.27 -11.83
N TYR A 115 -10.82 4.32 -12.20
CA TYR A 115 -12.03 4.16 -13.01
C TYR A 115 -11.63 4.19 -14.49
N THR A 116 -11.75 3.07 -15.17
CA THR A 116 -11.88 3.07 -16.63
C THR A 116 -13.37 3.00 -16.95
N SER A 117 -13.98 4.13 -17.31
CA SER A 117 -15.24 4.06 -18.06
C SER A 117 -14.94 3.41 -19.39
N ILE A 118 -15.74 2.42 -19.76
CA ILE A 118 -15.79 2.01 -21.16
C ILE A 118 -16.34 3.23 -21.91
N PRO A 119 -15.63 3.73 -22.93
CA PRO A 119 -16.13 4.86 -23.71
C PRO A 119 -17.53 4.55 -24.22
N SER A 120 -18.47 5.41 -23.83
CA SER A 120 -19.84 5.40 -24.27
C SER A 120 -19.89 5.97 -25.69
N ARG A 121 -20.85 5.53 -26.51
CA ARG A 121 -21.09 6.16 -27.82
C ARG A 121 -21.80 7.50 -27.72
N GLU A 122 -22.11 7.96 -26.51
CA GLU A 122 -22.77 9.24 -26.28
C GLU A 122 -21.82 10.41 -26.50
N ILE A 123 -22.31 11.42 -27.20
CA ILE A 123 -21.55 12.62 -27.53
C ILE A 123 -21.36 13.44 -26.25
N LYS A 124 -20.11 13.67 -25.84
CA LYS A 124 -19.78 14.49 -24.67
C LYS A 124 -19.37 15.90 -25.13
N LYS A 125 -19.77 16.91 -24.35
CA LYS A 125 -19.24 18.27 -24.49
C LYS A 125 -17.94 18.38 -23.69
N ASP A 126 -16.91 18.93 -24.31
CA ASP A 126 -15.69 19.28 -23.59
C ASP A 126 -15.86 20.59 -22.79
N LYS A 127 -14.83 20.92 -22.02
CA LYS A 127 -14.76 22.16 -21.22
C LYS A 127 -14.78 23.46 -22.06
N TYR A 128 -14.69 23.36 -23.39
CA TYR A 128 -14.73 24.47 -24.34
C TYR A 128 -16.03 24.51 -25.14
N GLY A 129 -16.98 23.61 -24.85
CA GLY A 129 -18.28 23.53 -25.51
C GLY A 129 -18.27 22.77 -26.84
N ALA A 130 -17.15 22.16 -27.24
CA ALA A 130 -17.06 21.33 -28.43
C ALA A 130 -17.61 19.92 -28.17
N TYR A 131 -18.30 19.38 -29.16
CA TYR A 131 -18.83 18.01 -29.11
C TYR A 131 -17.73 17.02 -29.55
N ILE A 132 -17.32 16.13 -28.65
CA ILE A 132 -16.28 15.13 -28.90
C ILE A 132 -16.94 13.76 -29.04
N LEU A 133 -16.58 13.04 -30.12
CA LEU A 133 -16.90 11.62 -30.30
C LEU A 133 -15.92 10.79 -29.47
N GLU A 134 -16.41 9.94 -28.56
CA GLU A 134 -15.51 9.07 -27.81
C GLU A 134 -14.85 8.03 -28.74
N PRO A 135 -13.56 7.70 -28.52
CA PRO A 135 -12.87 6.70 -29.31
C PRO A 135 -13.49 5.30 -29.12
N ASN A 136 -13.67 4.56 -30.22
CA ASN A 136 -14.24 3.22 -30.24
C ASN A 136 -13.38 2.20 -29.45
N PRO A 137 -13.90 1.57 -28.38
CA PRO A 137 -13.11 0.65 -27.55
C PRO A 137 -12.64 -0.62 -28.27
N HIS A 138 -13.15 -0.92 -29.48
CA HIS A 138 -12.69 -2.05 -30.29
C HIS A 138 -11.44 -1.78 -31.12
N TYR A 139 -10.93 -0.54 -31.13
CA TYR A 139 -9.72 -0.17 -31.90
C TYR A 139 -8.73 0.60 -31.02
N SER A 140 -7.45 0.28 -31.11
CA SER A 140 -6.40 1.10 -30.51
C SER A 140 -6.22 2.38 -31.32
N TYR A 141 -6.35 3.53 -30.65
CA TYR A 141 -6.05 4.85 -31.23
C TYR A 141 -4.62 5.32 -30.94
N THR A 142 -3.84 4.51 -30.22
CA THR A 142 -2.45 4.84 -29.90
C THR A 142 -1.53 4.40 -31.02
N ASN A 143 -1.12 5.35 -31.85
CA ASN A 143 0.00 5.16 -32.75
C ASN A 143 1.30 5.29 -31.93
N ARG A 144 2.09 4.22 -31.82
CA ARG A 144 3.43 4.28 -31.22
C ARG A 144 4.34 5.11 -32.11
N THR A 145 4.40 6.41 -31.85
CA THR A 145 5.21 7.37 -32.62
C THR A 145 6.70 7.33 -32.25
N PHE A 146 7.04 6.86 -31.05
CA PHE A 146 8.41 6.84 -30.55
C PHE A 146 8.79 5.47 -30.00
N ARG A 147 9.99 5.00 -30.38
CA ARG A 147 10.64 3.85 -29.76
C ARG A 147 11.45 4.37 -28.58
N HIS A 148 11.07 3.98 -27.36
CA HIS A 148 11.86 4.28 -26.17
C HIS A 148 13.04 3.32 -26.08
N GLU A 149 14.23 3.81 -26.40
CA GLU A 149 15.49 3.08 -26.18
C GLU A 149 16.18 3.63 -24.92
N PRO A 150 16.59 2.76 -23.98
CA PRO A 150 17.28 3.20 -22.78
C PRO A 150 18.65 3.77 -23.14
N TYR A 151 18.92 4.99 -22.69
CA TYR A 151 20.17 5.72 -23.00
C TYR A 151 21.14 5.81 -21.82
N SER A 152 20.67 5.64 -20.59
CA SER A 152 21.53 5.75 -19.41
C SER A 152 21.00 4.95 -18.23
N PHE A 153 21.89 4.56 -17.34
CA PHE A 153 21.55 3.96 -16.05
C PHE A 153 22.54 4.40 -14.98
N ALA A 154 22.11 4.30 -13.71
CA ALA A 154 22.96 4.43 -12.55
C ALA A 154 22.54 3.42 -11.49
N TYR A 155 23.49 2.85 -10.77
CA TYR A 155 23.21 2.01 -9.60
C TYR A 155 24.30 2.16 -8.54
N LEU A 156 23.92 1.93 -7.28
CA LEU A 156 24.83 1.87 -6.14
C LEU A 156 24.78 0.46 -5.57
N ILE A 157 25.94 -0.17 -5.45
CA ILE A 157 26.06 -1.40 -4.66
C ILE A 157 26.63 -1.05 -3.29
N LYS A 158 25.90 -1.42 -2.25
CA LYS A 158 26.25 -1.16 -0.85
C LYS A 158 26.61 -2.47 -0.16
N TYR A 159 27.74 -2.50 0.54
CA TYR A 159 28.12 -3.61 1.40
C TYR A 159 27.75 -3.31 2.86
N SER A 160 27.18 -4.31 3.56
CA SER A 160 26.80 -4.17 4.97
C SER A 160 27.97 -4.26 5.93
N PHE A 161 29.01 -5.03 5.59
CA PHE A 161 30.14 -5.32 6.47
C PHE A 161 31.35 -4.39 6.26
N ASN A 162 31.48 -3.75 5.10
CA ASN A 162 32.56 -2.80 4.83
C ASN A 162 32.12 -1.77 3.80
N ASP A 163 31.87 -0.54 4.26
CA ASP A 163 31.36 0.51 3.39
C ASP A 163 32.38 0.98 2.34
N SER A 164 33.67 0.77 2.57
CA SER A 164 34.74 1.14 1.63
C SER A 164 34.67 0.37 0.32
N LEU A 165 33.96 -0.76 0.30
CA LEU A 165 33.74 -1.59 -0.89
C LEU A 165 32.51 -1.15 -1.69
N SER A 166 31.66 -0.29 -1.12
CA SER A 166 30.46 0.21 -1.79
C SER A 166 30.84 0.97 -3.06
N LYS A 167 30.16 0.68 -4.17
CA LYS A 167 30.50 1.21 -5.49
C LYS A 167 29.30 1.82 -6.18
N PHE A 168 29.43 3.09 -6.55
CA PHE A 168 28.49 3.77 -7.42
C PHE A 168 28.93 3.65 -8.88
N GLU A 169 28.01 3.29 -9.77
CA GLU A 169 28.25 3.25 -11.21
C GLU A 169 27.20 4.05 -11.97
N LEU A 170 27.69 4.83 -12.93
CA LEU A 170 26.89 5.61 -13.87
C LEU A 170 27.34 5.26 -15.29
N TYR A 171 26.41 5.11 -16.21
CA TYR A 171 26.69 4.91 -17.62
C TYR A 171 25.68 5.67 -18.50
N ARG A 172 26.19 6.26 -19.58
CA ARG A 172 25.39 6.96 -20.60
C ARG A 172 25.89 6.54 -21.98
N GLY A 173 24.99 6.09 -22.85
CA GLY A 173 25.27 5.68 -24.21
C GLY A 173 24.17 4.79 -24.79
N ALA A 174 24.11 4.70 -26.12
CA ALA A 174 23.06 3.97 -26.84
C ALA A 174 22.92 2.48 -26.45
N ASN A 175 24.02 1.86 -25.98
CA ASN A 175 24.04 0.45 -25.56
C ASN A 175 23.72 0.26 -24.06
N ALA A 176 22.95 1.16 -23.43
CA ALA A 176 22.74 1.17 -21.98
C ALA A 176 22.23 -0.17 -21.43
N ALA A 177 21.26 -0.80 -22.11
CA ALA A 177 20.72 -2.09 -21.69
C ALA A 177 21.80 -3.20 -21.70
N ASN A 178 22.54 -3.34 -22.80
CA ASN A 178 23.58 -4.37 -22.93
C ASN A 178 24.73 -4.17 -21.93
N VAL A 179 25.16 -2.91 -21.76
CA VAL A 179 26.24 -2.57 -20.83
C VAL A 179 25.81 -2.80 -19.38
N PHE A 180 24.54 -2.52 -19.05
CA PHE A 180 23.98 -2.79 -17.73
C PHE A 180 24.03 -4.29 -17.39
N VAL A 181 23.53 -5.15 -18.29
CA VAL A 181 23.52 -6.60 -18.07
C VAL A 181 24.94 -7.13 -17.90
N LYS A 182 25.85 -6.81 -18.82
CA LYS A 182 27.23 -7.30 -18.78
C LYS A 182 27.97 -6.86 -17.51
N LYS A 183 27.78 -5.61 -17.08
CA LYS A 183 28.39 -5.11 -15.84
C LYS A 183 27.82 -5.81 -14.61
N THR A 184 26.51 -6.07 -14.61
CA THR A 184 25.83 -6.76 -13.51
C THR A 184 26.34 -8.20 -13.39
N GLU A 185 26.43 -8.94 -14.50
CA GLU A 185 26.96 -10.31 -14.52
C GLU A 185 28.38 -10.38 -13.98
N ASN A 186 29.29 -9.53 -14.50
CA ASN A 186 30.67 -9.47 -14.02
C ASN A 186 30.75 -9.19 -12.51
N TYR A 187 29.86 -8.32 -12.01
CA TYR A 187 29.83 -7.96 -10.61
C TYR A 187 29.32 -9.11 -9.74
N LEU A 188 28.27 -9.81 -10.17
CA LEU A 188 27.76 -11.00 -9.49
C LEU A 188 28.80 -12.11 -9.43
N THR A 189 29.51 -12.39 -10.53
CA THR A 189 30.63 -13.34 -10.56
C THR A 189 31.71 -12.95 -9.56
N ARG A 190 32.06 -11.66 -9.50
CA ARG A 190 33.06 -11.15 -8.55
C ARG A 190 32.60 -11.27 -7.09
N ILE A 191 31.32 -11.06 -6.79
CA ILE A 191 30.80 -11.30 -5.44
C ILE A 191 30.90 -12.80 -5.10
N TYR A 192 30.42 -13.63 -6.02
CA TYR A 192 30.34 -15.07 -5.79
C TYR A 192 31.72 -15.66 -5.49
N GLU A 193 32.71 -15.39 -6.35
CA GLU A 193 34.06 -15.94 -6.20
C GLU A 193 34.79 -15.42 -4.97
N ASN A 194 34.61 -14.15 -4.58
CA ASN A 194 35.37 -13.56 -3.48
C ASN A 194 34.71 -13.69 -2.10
N TYR A 195 33.38 -13.76 -2.03
CA TYR A 195 32.66 -13.67 -0.75
C TYR A 195 31.70 -14.83 -0.48
N LEU A 196 31.13 -15.49 -1.50
CA LEU A 196 30.14 -16.55 -1.29
C LEU A 196 30.71 -17.96 -1.42
N LYS A 197 31.68 -18.15 -2.33
CA LYS A 197 32.37 -19.41 -2.57
C LYS A 197 33.35 -19.82 -1.46
N PRO A 198 34.17 -18.91 -0.87
CA PRO A 198 35.06 -19.32 0.21
C PRO A 198 34.24 -19.66 1.47
N ILE A 199 34.41 -20.87 1.97
CA ILE A 199 33.84 -21.28 3.26
C ILE A 199 34.71 -20.68 4.36
N ILE A 200 34.21 -19.63 5.01
CA ILE A 200 34.90 -19.00 6.14
C ILE A 200 34.42 -19.69 7.42
N PRO A 201 35.30 -20.29 8.23
CA PRO A 201 34.92 -20.85 9.52
C PRO A 201 34.35 -19.73 10.39
N MET A 202 33.22 -20.01 11.04
CA MET A 202 32.61 -19.06 11.96
C MET A 202 33.54 -18.83 13.16
N GLU A 203 33.73 -17.56 13.53
CA GLU A 203 34.57 -17.20 14.67
C GLU A 203 33.92 -17.73 15.97
N HIS A 204 34.72 -18.34 16.84
CA HIS A 204 34.22 -18.94 18.07
C HIS A 204 33.77 -17.84 19.04
N LEU A 205 32.46 -17.75 19.29
CA LEU A 205 31.85 -16.73 20.16
C LEU A 205 32.16 -16.92 21.65
N THR A 206 32.76 -18.05 22.03
CA THR A 206 33.13 -18.39 23.40
C THR A 206 34.64 -18.63 23.51
N ARG A 207 35.28 -17.94 24.46
CA ARG A 207 36.62 -18.30 24.92
C ARG A 207 36.51 -19.62 25.67
N GLU A 208 37.20 -20.65 25.19
CA GLU A 208 37.36 -21.91 25.93
C GLU A 208 38.01 -21.60 27.28
N LYS A 209 37.36 -22.06 28.36
CA LYS A 209 37.84 -21.95 29.74
C LYS A 209 38.68 -23.16 30.09
#